data_AF-A0A0K1ELG0-F1
#
_entry.id   AF-A0A0K1ELG0-F1
#
_cell.length_a   1.000
_cell.length_b   1.000
_cell.length_c   1.000
_cell.angle_alpha   90.00
_cell.angle_beta   90.00
_cell.angle_gamma   90.00
#
_symmetry.space_group_name_H-M   'P 1'
#
loop_
_entity.id
_entity.type
_entity.pdbx_description
1 polymer ?
#
loop_
_entity_poly.entity_id
_entity_poly.type
_entity_poly.pdbx_seq_one_letter_code
_entity_poly.pdbx_strand_id
1 'polypeptide(L)'
;MTRSIVSGLLGLLSVAIVGSLPLACQSGGVGDPCIPEDEYDPGFAGFKVTEENIESRSFQCQTRICLVNHFQGRSSCPLGQAAPVACDPADGGTEVGGNTSCQVDEACTQAAVYAPECDSDADCPSGVCDPTRKICGCSDSSHCPGGATGNWICEEEGDGGLQVCRSYVCFNPTNGCQTAEAGTDNEGKACCVPGTNTPVAAPVCGQCGSRNAEAAVYCSCRCGAAEGSNNPEDENFNFCECPDGFECSEIRRDVGLGDPLITGKYCIKRDTTYDSADANGSCGSVAGRLDSACAGQLAQ
;
A
#
# COMPACT_ATOMS: atom_id res chain seq x y z
N MET A 1 -71.01 7.14 7.14
CA MET A 1 -70.12 7.97 7.96
C MET A 1 -68.85 7.17 8.30
N THR A 2 -67.86 7.04 7.42
CA THR A 2 -66.58 6.33 7.72
C THR A 2 -65.56 6.42 6.57
N ARG A 3 -65.29 7.61 6.03
CA ARG A 3 -64.24 7.82 5.01
C ARG A 3 -63.66 9.23 5.10
N SER A 4 -62.82 9.52 6.10
CA SER A 4 -62.07 10.81 6.08
C SER A 4 -60.83 10.91 6.98
N ILE A 5 -60.41 9.86 7.71
CA ILE A 5 -59.35 10.00 8.74
C ILE A 5 -58.01 9.38 8.32
N VAL A 6 -57.94 8.62 7.23
CA VAL A 6 -56.74 7.82 6.89
C VAL A 6 -55.65 8.62 6.14
N SER A 7 -55.95 9.78 5.56
CA SER A 7 -54.96 10.54 4.76
C SER A 7 -54.04 11.47 5.55
N GLY A 8 -54.28 11.68 6.86
CA GLY A 8 -53.48 12.61 7.68
C GLY A 8 -52.20 12.00 8.27
N LEU A 9 -52.13 10.68 8.45
CA LEU A 9 -51.02 10.04 9.16
C LEU A 9 -49.82 9.65 8.28
N LEU A 10 -50.00 9.63 6.95
CA LEU A 10 -48.93 9.27 6.00
C LEU A 10 -47.99 10.43 5.65
N GLY A 11 -48.34 11.68 6.01
CA GLY A 11 -47.51 12.85 5.73
C GLY A 11 -46.39 13.12 6.75
N LEU A 12 -46.51 12.58 7.97
CA LEU A 12 -45.55 12.81 9.06
C LEU A 12 -44.49 11.70 9.20
N LEU A 13 -44.67 10.55 8.54
CA LEU A 13 -43.68 9.46 8.52
C LEU A 13 -42.57 9.64 7.47
N SER A 14 -42.75 10.55 6.50
CA SER A 14 -41.83 10.73 5.37
C SER A 14 -40.62 11.64 5.69
N VAL A 15 -40.64 12.40 6.78
CA VAL A 15 -39.53 13.31 7.16
C VAL A 15 -38.53 12.66 8.13
N ALA A 16 -38.90 11.55 8.79
CA ALA A 16 -38.02 10.87 9.76
C ALA A 16 -36.99 9.91 9.13
N ILE A 17 -37.11 9.56 7.84
CA ILE A 17 -36.26 8.52 7.22
C ILE A 17 -35.04 9.08 6.50
N VAL A 18 -34.98 10.40 6.23
CA VAL A 18 -33.84 11.02 5.53
C VAL A 18 -32.66 11.32 6.47
N GLY A 19 -32.86 11.26 7.80
CA GLY A 19 -31.82 11.54 8.81
C GLY A 19 -30.88 10.37 9.13
N SER A 20 -31.09 9.18 8.55
CA SER A 20 -30.29 7.97 8.82
C SER A 20 -29.50 7.50 7.60
N LEU A 21 -29.33 8.34 6.58
CA LEU A 21 -28.34 8.07 5.55
C LEU A 21 -26.96 8.22 6.21
N PRO A 22 -26.17 7.13 6.34
CA PRO A 22 -24.81 7.27 6.82
C PRO A 22 -24.11 8.28 5.91
N LEU A 23 -23.58 9.35 6.51
CA LEU A 23 -22.66 10.28 5.87
C LEU A 23 -21.37 9.49 5.55
N ALA A 24 -21.44 8.63 4.53
CA ALA A 24 -20.47 7.58 4.25
C ALA A 24 -19.29 8.06 3.38
N CYS A 25 -19.09 9.37 3.29
CA CYS A 25 -17.81 9.94 2.91
C CYS A 25 -17.32 10.70 4.13
N GLN A 26 -16.66 10.01 5.06
CA GLN A 26 -15.79 10.71 6.01
C GLN A 26 -14.81 11.52 5.15
N SER A 27 -14.82 12.83 5.35
CA SER A 27 -13.91 13.73 4.64
C SER A 27 -12.51 13.31 5.08
N GLY A 28 -11.69 12.85 4.13
CA GLY A 28 -10.31 12.35 4.32
C GLY A 28 -9.36 13.43 4.85
N GLY A 29 -9.64 13.91 6.05
CA GLY A 29 -8.96 15.01 6.71
C GLY A 29 -7.58 14.59 7.20
N VAL A 30 -6.86 15.56 7.74
CA VAL A 30 -5.57 15.30 8.38
C VAL A 30 -5.77 14.33 9.55
N GLY A 31 -5.03 13.22 9.54
CA GLY A 31 -5.08 12.15 10.52
C GLY A 31 -5.86 10.91 10.10
N ASP A 32 -6.63 10.97 9.02
CA ASP A 32 -7.36 9.80 8.52
C ASP A 32 -6.38 8.76 7.95
N PRO A 33 -6.63 7.45 8.13
CA PRO A 33 -5.78 6.42 7.57
C PRO A 33 -5.78 6.49 6.03
N CYS A 34 -4.62 6.25 5.43
CA CYS A 34 -4.46 6.13 3.99
C CYS A 34 -3.58 4.93 3.64
N ILE A 35 -3.76 4.40 2.43
CA ILE A 35 -2.95 3.32 1.88
C ILE A 35 -2.04 3.91 0.80
N PRO A 36 -0.71 3.91 0.99
CA PRO A 36 0.24 4.42 0.00
C PRO A 36 0.13 3.70 -1.35
N GLU A 37 0.32 4.43 -2.45
CA GLU A 37 0.22 3.87 -3.81
C GLU A 37 1.19 2.70 -4.07
N ASP A 38 2.37 2.71 -3.43
CA ASP A 38 3.34 1.60 -3.53
C ASP A 38 2.74 0.26 -3.06
N GLU A 39 1.77 0.27 -2.16
CA GLU A 39 1.12 -0.98 -1.72
C GLU A 39 0.22 -1.61 -2.78
N TYR A 40 -0.10 -0.91 -3.87
CA TYR A 40 -0.83 -1.50 -5.00
C TYR A 40 0.07 -2.30 -5.93
N ASP A 41 1.41 -2.21 -5.78
CA ASP A 41 2.35 -3.12 -6.41
C ASP A 41 2.43 -4.43 -5.60
N PRO A 42 2.04 -5.59 -6.16
CA PRO A 42 2.15 -6.87 -5.48
C PRO A 42 3.59 -7.33 -5.21
N GLY A 43 4.60 -6.68 -5.82
CA GLY A 43 6.01 -6.87 -5.52
C GLY A 43 6.53 -6.04 -4.34
N PHE A 44 5.73 -5.09 -3.82
CA PHE A 44 6.18 -4.20 -2.76
C PHE A 44 6.26 -4.90 -1.40
N ALA A 45 7.48 -5.02 -0.87
CA ALA A 45 7.77 -5.68 0.41
C ALA A 45 7.35 -4.85 1.64
N GLY A 46 6.99 -3.57 1.44
CA GLY A 46 6.71 -2.62 2.52
C GLY A 46 7.83 -1.61 2.74
N PHE A 47 7.50 -0.59 3.55
CA PHE A 47 8.41 0.48 3.94
C PHE A 47 9.41 0.03 5.01
N LYS A 48 10.48 0.80 5.17
CA LYS A 48 11.46 0.64 6.25
C LYS A 48 11.26 1.74 7.29
N VAL A 49 11.49 1.44 8.56
CA VAL A 49 11.35 2.43 9.66
C VAL A 49 12.22 3.67 9.46
N THR A 50 13.32 3.57 8.72
CA THR A 50 14.21 4.71 8.41
C THR A 50 13.75 5.55 7.22
N GLU A 51 12.67 5.16 6.56
CA GLU A 51 12.18 5.78 5.33
C GLU A 51 11.01 6.73 5.61
N GLU A 52 10.97 7.78 4.80
CA GLU A 52 9.88 8.74 4.75
C GLU A 52 9.38 8.80 3.31
N ASN A 53 8.08 8.56 3.11
CA ASN A 53 7.42 8.73 1.82
C ASN A 53 6.29 9.74 1.91
N ILE A 54 6.22 10.65 0.95
CA ILE A 54 5.21 11.71 0.87
C ILE A 54 4.54 11.59 -0.49
N GLU A 55 3.36 10.99 -0.51
CA GLU A 55 2.56 10.85 -1.71
C GLU A 55 1.71 12.11 -1.89
N SER A 56 2.09 12.98 -2.83
CA SER A 56 1.46 14.30 -3.04
C SER A 56 0.17 14.30 -3.87
N ARG A 57 -0.32 13.11 -4.27
CA ARG A 57 -1.51 12.95 -5.14
C ARG A 57 -2.50 11.91 -4.65
N SER A 58 -2.52 11.62 -3.35
CA SER A 58 -3.39 10.60 -2.80
C SER A 58 -4.87 10.94 -2.96
N PHE A 59 -5.64 10.01 -3.53
CA PHE A 59 -7.09 10.17 -3.70
C PHE A 59 -7.88 9.89 -2.42
N GLN A 60 -7.26 9.23 -1.44
CA GLN A 60 -7.86 8.92 -0.14
C GLN A 60 -7.89 10.15 0.78
N CYS A 61 -6.92 11.05 0.59
CA CYS A 61 -6.76 12.25 1.41
C CYS A 61 -7.35 13.48 0.71
N GLN A 62 -8.20 14.23 1.42
CA GLN A 62 -8.74 15.52 0.96
C GLN A 62 -7.62 16.52 0.66
N THR A 63 -6.52 16.44 1.42
CA THR A 63 -5.31 17.24 1.27
C THR A 63 -4.41 16.78 0.14
N ARG A 64 -4.71 15.62 -0.47
CA ARG A 64 -3.89 14.90 -1.46
C ARG A 64 -2.57 14.34 -0.93
N ILE A 65 -2.31 14.42 0.38
CA ILE A 65 -1.05 13.98 0.95
C ILE A 65 -1.28 12.74 1.81
N CYS A 66 -0.82 11.58 1.35
CA CYS A 66 -0.64 10.40 2.20
C CYS A 66 0.80 10.38 2.70
N LEU A 67 0.98 10.49 4.00
CA LEU A 67 2.29 10.56 4.64
C LEU A 67 2.64 9.21 5.24
N VAL A 68 3.81 8.69 4.88
CA VAL A 68 4.47 7.56 5.53
C VAL A 68 5.66 8.10 6.31
N ASN A 69 5.54 8.17 7.63
CA ASN A 69 6.52 8.79 8.51
C ASN A 69 7.23 7.75 9.38
N HIS A 70 8.39 7.25 8.93
CA HIS A 70 9.20 6.28 9.67
C HIS A 70 8.41 5.04 10.06
N PHE A 71 7.91 4.34 9.04
CA PHE A 71 7.00 3.20 9.16
C PHE A 71 7.65 1.94 8.61
N GLN A 72 7.38 0.78 9.23
CA GLN A 72 7.84 -0.51 8.73
C GLN A 72 6.68 -1.37 8.25
N GLY A 73 6.86 -2.00 7.10
CA GLY A 73 5.90 -2.97 6.55
C GLY A 73 4.87 -2.30 5.64
N ARG A 74 3.66 -2.85 5.62
CA ARG A 74 2.53 -2.37 4.81
C ARG A 74 1.38 -1.99 5.73
N SER A 75 0.73 -0.86 5.47
CA SER A 75 -0.47 -0.41 6.19
C SER A 75 -1.61 -1.42 6.03
N SER A 76 -1.72 -2.07 4.88
CA SER A 76 -2.71 -3.12 4.60
C SER A 76 -2.36 -4.52 5.15
N CYS A 77 -1.14 -4.73 5.67
CA CYS A 77 -0.71 -6.03 6.17
C CYS A 77 0.04 -5.91 7.53
N PRO A 78 -0.69 -5.72 8.64
CA PRO A 78 -0.10 -5.40 9.93
C PRO A 78 0.87 -6.44 10.51
N LEU A 79 0.60 -7.73 10.29
CA LEU A 79 1.45 -8.81 10.79
C LEU A 79 2.59 -9.18 9.83
N GLY A 80 2.63 -8.55 8.65
CA GLY A 80 3.52 -8.97 7.57
C GLY A 80 3.23 -10.40 7.10
N GLN A 81 4.13 -10.94 6.27
CA GLN A 81 4.05 -12.32 5.79
C GLN A 81 5.41 -12.87 5.40
N ALA A 82 5.54 -14.20 5.44
CA ALA A 82 6.71 -14.84 4.87
C ALA A 82 6.81 -14.70 3.36
N ALA A 83 8.02 -14.91 2.82
CA ALA A 83 8.19 -15.08 1.39
C ALA A 83 7.22 -16.19 0.95
N PRO A 84 6.22 -15.87 0.11
CA PRO A 84 5.26 -16.87 -0.34
C PRO A 84 5.97 -18.00 -1.08
N VAL A 85 5.40 -19.20 -0.99
CA VAL A 85 5.87 -20.33 -1.79
C VAL A 85 5.49 -20.04 -3.24
N ALA A 86 6.46 -20.03 -4.13
CA ALA A 86 6.17 -19.92 -5.55
C ALA A 86 5.68 -21.23 -6.13
N CYS A 87 4.88 -21.11 -7.18
CA CYS A 87 4.30 -22.25 -7.86
C CYS A 87 4.24 -21.96 -9.36
N ASP A 88 4.15 -23.02 -10.14
CA ASP A 88 3.90 -22.94 -11.58
C ASP A 88 2.49 -23.48 -11.85
N PRO A 89 1.55 -22.71 -12.42
CA PRO A 89 0.21 -23.19 -12.71
C PRO A 89 0.20 -24.39 -13.69
N ALA A 90 1.28 -24.67 -14.43
CA ALA A 90 1.41 -25.88 -15.24
C ALA A 90 1.54 -27.18 -14.40
N ASP A 91 2.00 -27.08 -13.14
CA ASP A 91 2.24 -28.21 -12.23
C ASP A 91 0.97 -28.70 -11.48
N GLY A 92 -0.17 -28.69 -12.17
CA GLY A 92 -1.44 -29.18 -11.64
C GLY A 92 -2.55 -28.13 -11.50
N GLY A 93 -2.39 -26.97 -12.15
CA GLY A 93 -3.44 -25.97 -12.30
C GLY A 93 -3.48 -24.91 -11.20
N THR A 94 -4.50 -24.06 -11.30
CA THR A 94 -4.78 -22.94 -10.38
C THR A 94 -5.86 -23.28 -9.35
N GLU A 95 -6.36 -24.52 -9.35
CA GLU A 95 -7.36 -24.98 -8.38
C GLU A 95 -6.72 -25.37 -7.04
N VAL A 96 -7.49 -25.26 -5.96
CA VAL A 96 -7.04 -25.62 -4.61
C VAL A 96 -6.64 -27.10 -4.55
N GLY A 97 -5.43 -27.38 -4.07
CA GLY A 97 -4.89 -28.73 -3.94
C GLY A 97 -4.52 -29.41 -5.27
N GLY A 98 -4.60 -28.67 -6.39
CA GLY A 98 -4.19 -29.17 -7.70
C GLY A 98 -2.68 -29.10 -7.91
N ASN A 99 -2.03 -28.07 -7.38
CA ASN A 99 -0.62 -27.80 -7.62
C ASN A 99 0.31 -28.56 -6.65
N THR A 100 1.31 -29.26 -7.18
CA THR A 100 2.22 -30.07 -6.33
C THR A 100 3.15 -29.25 -5.43
N SER A 101 3.34 -27.96 -5.74
CA SER A 101 4.17 -27.05 -4.96
C SER A 101 3.42 -26.38 -3.81
N CYS A 102 2.08 -26.39 -3.85
CA CYS A 102 1.23 -25.76 -2.85
C CYS A 102 0.67 -26.77 -1.85
N GLN A 103 0.26 -26.29 -0.67
CA GLN A 103 -0.42 -27.14 0.30
C GLN A 103 -1.83 -27.56 -0.19
N VAL A 104 -2.42 -28.56 0.46
CA VAL A 104 -3.70 -29.18 0.04
C VAL A 104 -4.87 -28.19 -0.01
N ASP A 105 -4.78 -27.11 0.77
CA ASP A 105 -5.76 -26.04 0.93
C ASP A 105 -5.34 -24.72 0.25
N GLU A 106 -4.27 -24.75 -0.53
CA GLU A 106 -3.76 -23.61 -1.28
C GLU A 106 -3.98 -23.79 -2.79
N ALA A 107 -4.15 -22.67 -3.47
CA ALA A 107 -4.21 -22.56 -4.92
C ALA A 107 -2.98 -21.81 -5.43
N CYS A 108 -2.46 -22.23 -6.58
CA CYS A 108 -1.44 -21.46 -7.29
C CYS A 108 -2.08 -20.23 -7.93
N THR A 109 -1.84 -19.06 -7.32
CA THR A 109 -2.57 -17.82 -7.62
C THR A 109 -1.61 -16.79 -8.19
N GLN A 110 -2.04 -16.08 -9.24
CA GLN A 110 -1.24 -14.99 -9.82
C GLN A 110 -1.05 -13.89 -8.78
N ALA A 111 0.20 -13.52 -8.51
CA ALA A 111 0.56 -12.48 -7.56
C ALA A 111 0.87 -11.16 -8.27
N ALA A 112 1.75 -11.17 -9.28
CA ALA A 112 2.17 -9.96 -9.97
C ALA A 112 2.31 -10.14 -11.48
N VAL A 113 2.24 -9.01 -12.19
CA VAL A 113 2.58 -8.90 -13.62
C VAL A 113 3.69 -7.87 -13.76
N TYR A 114 4.73 -8.20 -14.51
CA TYR A 114 5.84 -7.32 -14.82
C TYR A 114 5.87 -7.05 -16.32
N ALA A 115 5.45 -5.84 -16.68
CA ALA A 115 5.41 -5.34 -18.05
C ALA A 115 5.66 -3.82 -18.01
N PRO A 116 6.90 -3.37 -17.74
CA PRO A 116 7.21 -1.95 -17.64
C PRO A 116 6.90 -1.22 -18.95
N GLU A 117 6.53 0.05 -18.86
CA GLU A 117 6.27 0.87 -20.04
C GLU A 117 7.56 1.07 -20.86
N CYS A 118 7.40 1.16 -22.18
CA CYS A 118 8.51 1.34 -23.12
C CYS A 118 8.11 2.15 -24.34
N ASP A 119 9.06 2.91 -24.88
CA ASP A 119 8.93 3.55 -26.19
C ASP A 119 9.67 2.80 -27.28
N SER A 120 10.72 2.06 -26.90
CA SER A 120 11.59 1.26 -27.74
C SER A 120 12.14 0.04 -27.00
N ASP A 121 12.71 -0.92 -27.72
CA ASP A 121 13.33 -2.11 -27.12
C ASP A 121 14.47 -1.78 -26.14
N ALA A 122 15.09 -0.61 -26.26
CA ALA A 122 16.16 -0.17 -25.36
C ALA A 122 15.65 0.18 -23.95
N ASP A 123 14.35 0.45 -23.81
CA ASP A 123 13.73 0.76 -22.52
C ASP A 123 13.40 -0.51 -21.73
N CYS A 124 13.38 -1.66 -22.40
CA CYS A 124 13.11 -2.95 -21.78
C CYS A 124 14.39 -3.52 -21.15
N PRO A 125 14.44 -3.72 -19.82
CA PRO A 125 15.60 -4.37 -19.18
C PRO A 125 15.91 -5.75 -19.78
N SER A 126 14.87 -6.40 -20.27
CA SER A 126 14.88 -7.66 -20.99
C SER A 126 13.62 -7.76 -21.87
N GLY A 127 13.69 -8.58 -22.92
CA GLY A 127 12.54 -8.79 -23.83
C GLY A 127 12.45 -7.76 -24.96
N VAL A 128 11.23 -7.51 -25.44
CA VAL A 128 10.94 -6.66 -26.62
C VAL A 128 9.78 -5.73 -26.31
N CYS A 129 9.85 -4.47 -26.75
CA CYS A 129 8.80 -3.50 -26.56
C CYS A 129 7.65 -3.74 -27.54
N ASP A 130 6.42 -3.85 -27.04
CA ASP A 130 5.23 -3.84 -27.90
C ASP A 130 4.95 -2.39 -28.37
N PRO A 131 5.08 -2.07 -29.66
CA PRO A 131 4.92 -0.70 -30.14
C PRO A 131 3.48 -0.19 -30.05
N THR A 132 2.50 -1.09 -29.96
CA THR A 132 1.06 -0.78 -29.87
C THR A 132 0.67 -0.51 -28.43
N ARG A 133 1.11 -1.37 -27.52
CA ARG A 133 0.73 -1.33 -26.09
C ARG A 133 1.69 -0.51 -25.24
N LYS A 134 2.89 -0.19 -25.76
CA LYS A 134 3.93 0.57 -25.08
C LYS A 134 4.36 -0.06 -23.75
N ILE A 135 4.43 -1.39 -23.73
CA ILE A 135 4.90 -2.19 -22.60
C ILE A 135 5.89 -3.27 -23.07
N CYS A 136 6.83 -3.61 -22.21
CA CYS A 136 7.80 -4.66 -22.46
C CYS A 136 7.14 -6.03 -22.33
N GLY A 137 7.26 -6.81 -23.40
CA GLY A 137 6.92 -8.23 -23.39
C GLY A 137 8.14 -9.11 -23.17
N CYS A 138 7.91 -10.38 -22.87
CA CYS A 138 8.91 -11.42 -22.79
C CYS A 138 8.76 -12.41 -23.96
N SER A 139 9.72 -13.30 -24.14
CA SER A 139 9.63 -14.43 -25.11
C SER A 139 9.87 -15.78 -24.44
N ASP A 140 10.50 -15.75 -23.27
CA ASP A 140 10.73 -16.88 -22.39
C ASP A 140 11.03 -16.32 -20.99
N SER A 141 11.08 -17.20 -19.98
CA SER A 141 11.27 -16.81 -18.58
C SER A 141 12.65 -16.20 -18.30
N SER A 142 13.64 -16.32 -19.18
CA SER A 142 14.93 -15.64 -19.00
C SER A 142 14.82 -14.12 -19.15
N HIS A 143 13.76 -13.64 -19.82
CA HIS A 143 13.42 -12.22 -19.92
C HIS A 143 12.63 -11.70 -18.71
N CYS A 144 12.34 -12.52 -17.71
CA CYS A 144 11.62 -12.11 -16.52
C CYS A 144 12.55 -11.76 -15.35
N PRO A 145 12.07 -11.00 -14.34
CA PRO A 145 12.87 -10.70 -13.16
C PRO A 145 13.42 -11.96 -12.48
N GLY A 146 14.73 -11.99 -12.24
CA GLY A 146 15.42 -13.17 -11.70
C GLY A 146 15.76 -14.26 -12.73
N GLY A 147 15.43 -14.04 -14.01
CA GLY A 147 15.71 -14.95 -15.12
C GLY A 147 15.00 -16.29 -14.98
N ALA A 148 15.55 -17.34 -15.61
CA ALA A 148 14.95 -18.67 -15.67
C ALA A 148 14.86 -19.41 -14.33
N THR A 149 15.50 -18.90 -13.27
CA THR A 149 15.44 -19.46 -11.92
C THR A 149 14.44 -18.74 -11.02
N GLY A 150 13.80 -17.68 -11.52
CA GLY A 150 12.83 -16.90 -10.78
C GLY A 150 11.44 -17.54 -10.77
N ASN A 151 10.58 -17.01 -9.91
CA ASN A 151 9.17 -17.39 -9.79
C ASN A 151 8.29 -16.75 -10.87
N TRP A 152 8.90 -16.36 -11.99
CA TRP A 152 8.27 -15.60 -13.06
C TRP A 152 8.20 -16.44 -14.33
N ILE A 153 7.02 -16.46 -14.93
CA ILE A 153 6.70 -17.24 -16.10
C ILE A 153 6.32 -16.27 -17.21
N CYS A 154 6.87 -16.49 -18.40
CA CYS A 154 6.50 -15.70 -19.57
C CYS A 154 5.26 -16.31 -20.22
N GLU A 155 4.12 -15.62 -20.11
CA GLU A 155 2.82 -16.13 -20.55
C GLU A 155 2.07 -15.12 -21.41
N GLU A 156 1.28 -15.61 -22.37
CA GLU A 156 0.48 -14.76 -23.25
C GLU A 156 -0.59 -13.96 -22.47
N GLU A 157 -0.69 -12.67 -22.79
CA GLU A 157 -1.70 -11.75 -22.28
C GLU A 157 -2.80 -11.50 -23.31
N GLY A 158 -3.94 -12.16 -23.08
CA GLY A 158 -5.17 -12.02 -23.86
C GLY A 158 -5.01 -12.41 -25.33
N ASP A 159 -5.95 -11.98 -26.17
CA ASP A 159 -6.06 -12.40 -27.58
C ASP A 159 -5.04 -11.73 -28.54
N GLY A 160 -3.91 -11.23 -28.02
CA GLY A 160 -2.94 -10.47 -28.81
C GLY A 160 -1.56 -11.12 -28.96
N GLY A 161 -1.31 -12.28 -28.35
CA GLY A 161 -0.03 -12.98 -28.44
C GLY A 161 1.17 -12.27 -27.79
N LEU A 162 0.98 -11.09 -27.17
CA LEU A 162 2.02 -10.48 -26.34
C LEU A 162 2.21 -11.35 -25.11
N GLN A 163 3.43 -11.80 -24.85
CA GLN A 163 3.74 -12.48 -23.60
C GLN A 163 4.28 -11.49 -22.58
N VAL A 164 3.85 -11.61 -21.34
CA VAL A 164 4.30 -10.79 -20.21
C VAL A 164 4.75 -11.67 -19.06
N CYS A 165 5.62 -11.15 -18.21
CA CYS A 165 6.11 -11.88 -17.06
C CYS A 165 5.05 -11.89 -15.96
N ARG A 166 4.61 -13.06 -15.53
CA ARG A 166 3.66 -13.25 -14.43
C ARG A 166 4.33 -14.04 -13.32
N SER A 167 4.09 -13.66 -12.07
CA SER A 167 4.49 -14.47 -10.92
C SER A 167 3.28 -15.11 -10.28
N TYR A 168 3.49 -16.32 -9.77
CA TYR A 168 2.46 -17.10 -9.09
C TYR A 168 2.98 -17.57 -7.74
N VAL A 169 2.08 -17.54 -6.76
CA VAL A 169 2.37 -17.97 -5.39
C VAL A 169 1.23 -18.81 -4.84
N CYS A 170 1.56 -19.71 -3.93
CA CYS A 170 0.58 -20.47 -3.18
C CYS A 170 -0.19 -19.54 -2.24
N PHE A 171 -1.51 -19.58 -2.34
CA PHE A 171 -2.41 -18.75 -1.57
C PHE A 171 -3.61 -19.57 -1.10
N ASN A 172 -3.96 -19.45 0.18
CA ASN A 172 -5.15 -20.09 0.74
C ASN A 172 -6.34 -19.11 0.67
N PRO A 173 -7.27 -19.29 -0.28
CA PRO A 173 -8.42 -18.39 -0.42
C PRO A 173 -9.41 -18.48 0.76
N THR A 174 -9.33 -19.55 1.57
CA THR A 174 -10.19 -19.73 2.76
C THR A 174 -9.73 -18.84 3.91
N ASN A 175 -8.41 -18.73 4.13
CA ASN A 175 -7.85 -17.83 5.13
C ASN A 175 -7.97 -16.36 4.69
N GLY A 176 -7.78 -16.12 3.39
CA GLY A 176 -7.94 -14.80 2.78
C GLY A 176 -6.82 -13.83 3.14
N CYS A 177 -7.14 -12.55 3.04
CA CYS A 177 -6.20 -11.44 3.17
C CYS A 177 -6.27 -10.77 4.55
N GLN A 178 -5.11 -10.30 5.04
CA GLN A 178 -5.07 -9.39 6.18
C GLN A 178 -5.81 -8.09 5.86
N THR A 179 -6.32 -7.45 6.90
CA THR A 179 -6.94 -6.12 6.83
C THR A 179 -6.05 -5.09 7.51
N ALA A 180 -6.22 -3.81 7.19
CA ALA A 180 -5.47 -2.70 7.81
C ALA A 180 -5.72 -2.57 9.32
N GLU A 181 -6.81 -3.15 9.83
CA GLU A 181 -7.10 -3.18 11.27
C GLU A 181 -6.09 -4.08 12.00
N ALA A 182 -5.53 -3.56 13.09
CA ALA A 182 -4.67 -4.35 13.96
C ALA A 182 -5.50 -5.36 14.76
N GLY A 183 -4.99 -6.58 14.93
CA GLY A 183 -5.67 -7.60 15.74
C GLY A 183 -5.29 -9.03 15.38
N THR A 184 -5.84 -9.97 16.15
CA THR A 184 -5.63 -11.41 15.97
C THR A 184 -6.36 -11.97 14.74
N ASP A 185 -7.34 -11.24 14.21
CA ASP A 185 -8.09 -11.66 13.01
C ASP A 185 -7.22 -11.72 11.74
N ASN A 186 -6.01 -11.16 11.79
CA ASN A 186 -5.01 -11.25 10.73
C ASN A 186 -4.11 -12.50 10.84
N GLU A 187 -4.18 -13.26 11.95
CA GLU A 187 -3.35 -14.45 12.13
C GLU A 187 -3.64 -15.52 11.05
N GLY A 188 -2.58 -16.00 10.39
CA GLY A 188 -2.67 -17.02 9.34
C GLY A 188 -3.19 -16.52 7.98
N LYS A 189 -3.45 -15.22 7.82
CA LYS A 189 -3.87 -14.60 6.55
C LYS A 189 -2.68 -14.06 5.77
N ALA A 190 -2.79 -14.05 4.44
CA ALA A 190 -1.76 -13.51 3.56
C ALA A 190 -1.83 -11.97 3.46
N CYS A 191 -0.72 -11.34 3.11
CA CYS A 191 -0.73 -9.97 2.60
C CYS A 191 -1.27 -9.98 1.17
N CYS A 192 -2.19 -9.07 0.88
CA CYS A 192 -2.74 -8.90 -0.46
C CYS A 192 -2.60 -7.45 -0.95
N VAL A 193 -2.81 -7.25 -2.24
CA VAL A 193 -2.99 -5.92 -2.83
C VAL A 193 -4.28 -5.30 -2.27
N PRO A 194 -4.24 -4.05 -1.76
CA PRO A 194 -5.38 -3.40 -1.13
C PRO A 194 -6.66 -3.45 -1.98
N GLY A 195 -7.78 -3.79 -1.35
CA GLY A 195 -9.07 -3.89 -2.02
C GLY A 195 -9.25 -5.10 -2.94
N THR A 196 -8.30 -6.05 -2.95
CA THR A 196 -8.36 -7.27 -3.78
C THR A 196 -8.04 -8.52 -2.96
N ASN A 197 -8.17 -9.70 -3.59
CA ASN A 197 -7.67 -10.97 -3.07
C ASN A 197 -6.36 -11.41 -3.75
N THR A 198 -5.66 -10.50 -4.44
CA THR A 198 -4.40 -10.80 -5.12
C THR A 198 -3.28 -10.84 -4.08
N PRO A 199 -2.60 -11.99 -3.88
CA PRO A 199 -1.54 -12.10 -2.89
C PRO A 199 -0.31 -11.29 -3.29
N VAL A 200 0.40 -10.74 -2.30
CA VAL A 200 1.71 -10.10 -2.52
C VAL A 200 2.77 -11.18 -2.72
N ALA A 201 3.64 -10.99 -3.72
CA ALA A 201 4.70 -11.94 -4.09
C ALA A 201 5.96 -11.81 -3.22
N ALA A 202 6.11 -10.70 -2.51
CA ALA A 202 7.28 -10.42 -1.67
C ALA A 202 7.07 -10.84 -0.19
N PRO A 203 8.15 -11.15 0.55
CA PRO A 203 8.08 -11.16 2.01
C PRO A 203 7.74 -9.74 2.51
N VAL A 204 6.85 -9.64 3.50
CA VAL A 204 6.44 -8.36 4.08
C VAL A 204 6.78 -8.35 5.56
N CYS A 205 7.44 -7.30 6.01
CA CYS A 205 7.75 -7.13 7.41
C CYS A 205 6.52 -6.74 8.22
N GLY A 206 6.44 -7.25 9.45
CA GLY A 206 5.45 -6.81 10.41
C GLY A 206 5.64 -5.34 10.79
N GLN A 207 4.55 -4.71 11.23
CA GLN A 207 4.58 -3.32 11.69
C GLN A 207 5.27 -3.20 13.06
N CYS A 208 5.93 -2.07 13.28
CA CYS A 208 6.48 -1.73 14.60
C CYS A 208 5.33 -1.50 15.59
N GLY A 209 5.43 -2.05 16.79
CA GLY A 209 4.36 -2.00 17.79
C GLY A 209 4.00 -0.58 18.23
N SER A 210 5.01 0.27 18.46
CA SER A 210 4.81 1.70 18.81
C SER A 210 4.70 2.62 17.59
N ARG A 211 5.00 2.14 16.38
CA ARG A 211 4.93 2.89 15.12
C ARG A 211 4.16 2.09 14.05
N ASN A 212 2.94 1.72 14.39
CA ASN A 212 2.02 1.05 13.48
C ASN A 212 1.45 2.05 12.46
N ALA A 213 0.64 1.55 11.52
CA ALA A 213 0.04 2.39 10.48
C ALA A 213 -0.80 3.55 11.04
N GLU A 214 -1.55 3.35 12.12
CA GLU A 214 -2.35 4.42 12.76
C GLU A 214 -1.51 5.58 13.31
N ALA A 215 -0.26 5.29 13.71
CA ALA A 215 0.66 6.28 14.25
C ALA A 215 1.58 6.91 13.20
N ALA A 216 1.77 6.26 12.04
CA ALA A 216 2.83 6.61 11.09
C ALA A 216 2.38 6.73 9.62
N VAL A 217 1.17 6.27 9.28
CA VAL A 217 0.63 6.30 7.91
C VAL A 217 -0.77 6.91 7.91
N TYR A 218 -0.87 8.17 7.51
CA TYR A 218 -2.12 8.91 7.53
C TYR A 218 -2.11 10.08 6.55
N CYS A 219 -3.30 10.58 6.25
CA CYS A 219 -3.49 11.81 5.52
C CYS A 219 -2.87 12.97 6.30
N SER A 220 -1.93 13.68 5.70
CA SER A 220 -1.29 14.86 6.29
C SER A 220 -1.56 16.09 5.44
N CYS A 221 -1.00 17.23 5.82
CA CYS A 221 -0.97 18.41 4.97
C CYS A 221 0.32 19.18 5.20
N ARG A 222 0.77 19.89 4.17
CA ARG A 222 1.95 20.73 4.27
C ARG A 222 1.59 21.99 5.04
N CYS A 223 2.32 22.28 6.10
CA CYS A 223 2.03 23.37 7.03
C CYS A 223 3.14 24.43 7.07
N GLY A 224 4.24 24.23 6.36
CA GLY A 224 5.29 25.23 6.21
C GLY A 224 6.38 24.82 5.22
N ALA A 225 7.19 25.80 4.83
CA ALA A 225 8.41 25.58 4.06
C ALA A 225 9.49 24.88 4.92
N ALA A 226 10.49 24.31 4.25
CA ALA A 226 11.63 23.69 4.93
C ALA A 226 12.47 24.73 5.66
N GLU A 227 13.10 24.36 6.76
CA GLU A 227 13.96 25.29 7.49
C GLU A 227 15.22 25.57 6.68
N GLY A 228 15.54 26.86 6.51
CA GLY A 228 16.72 27.28 5.76
C GLY A 228 16.62 27.12 4.24
N SER A 229 15.45 26.75 3.69
CA SER A 229 15.27 26.79 2.23
C SER A 229 15.38 28.23 1.73
N ASN A 230 16.14 28.42 0.64
CA ASN A 230 16.16 29.70 -0.08
C ASN A 230 14.87 29.95 -0.86
N ASN A 231 13.94 28.99 -0.83
CA ASN A 231 12.59 29.15 -1.30
C ASN A 231 11.76 29.72 -0.12
N PRO A 232 11.49 31.04 -0.08
CA PRO A 232 10.51 31.57 0.87
C PRO A 232 9.17 30.85 0.67
N GLU A 233 8.28 30.90 1.66
CA GLU A 233 6.89 30.44 1.52
C GLU A 233 6.38 30.85 0.14
N ASP A 234 6.28 29.88 -0.78
CA ASP A 234 5.79 30.15 -2.13
C ASP A 234 4.39 30.71 -1.93
N GLU A 235 4.19 32.00 -2.25
CA GLU A 235 2.93 32.69 -2.01
C GLU A 235 1.76 31.99 -2.74
N ASN A 236 2.06 31.10 -3.69
CA ASN A 236 1.11 30.30 -4.42
C ASN A 236 0.85 28.91 -3.80
N PHE A 237 1.56 28.55 -2.72
CA PHE A 237 1.38 27.28 -2.02
C PHE A 237 0.43 27.44 -0.83
N ASN A 238 -0.65 26.68 -0.82
CA ASN A 238 -1.63 26.70 0.27
C ASN A 238 -1.14 25.83 1.43
N PHE A 239 -0.50 26.44 2.42
CA PHE A 239 -0.22 25.79 3.70
C PHE A 239 -1.50 25.63 4.53
N CYS A 240 -1.61 24.52 5.23
CA CYS A 240 -2.70 24.27 6.17
C CYS A 240 -2.30 24.62 7.61
N GLU A 241 -3.29 24.91 8.45
CA GLU A 241 -3.12 24.86 9.89
C GLU A 241 -3.32 23.41 10.37
N CYS A 242 -2.38 22.90 11.17
CA CYS A 242 -2.51 21.54 11.70
C CYS A 242 -3.65 21.47 12.73
N PRO A 243 -4.53 20.47 12.64
CA PRO A 243 -5.64 20.31 13.59
C PRO A 243 -5.14 19.88 14.98
N ASP A 244 -6.06 19.82 15.94
CA ASP A 244 -5.78 19.32 17.29
C ASP A 244 -5.18 17.91 17.26
N GLY A 245 -4.16 17.69 18.10
CA GLY A 245 -3.40 16.44 18.13
C GLY A 245 -2.29 16.34 17.08
N PHE A 246 -2.09 17.38 16.25
CA PHE A 246 -0.99 17.46 15.28
C PHE A 246 -0.08 18.65 15.56
N GLU A 247 1.16 18.55 15.13
CA GLU A 247 2.17 19.61 15.15
C GLU A 247 2.82 19.79 13.78
N CYS A 248 3.21 21.02 13.46
CA CYS A 248 3.87 21.32 12.19
C CYS A 248 5.38 21.06 12.31
N SER A 249 5.82 19.91 11.82
CA SER A 249 7.19 19.42 12.00
C SER A 249 7.85 19.17 10.65
N GLU A 250 9.17 19.43 10.57
CA GLU A 250 9.96 19.18 9.36
C GLU A 250 10.25 17.68 9.24
N ILE A 251 9.85 17.09 8.12
CA ILE A 251 10.16 15.69 7.78
C ILE A 251 11.37 15.65 6.86
N ARG A 252 11.27 16.30 5.69
CA ARG A 252 12.39 16.40 4.75
C ARG A 252 13.04 17.76 4.80
N ARG A 253 14.31 17.76 5.22
CA ARG A 253 15.20 18.92 5.14
C ARG A 253 15.57 19.25 3.70
N ASP A 254 15.72 20.54 3.41
CA ASP A 254 16.27 20.99 2.14
C ASP A 254 17.79 20.82 2.13
N VAL A 255 18.26 19.74 1.52
CA VAL A 255 19.69 19.48 1.28
C VAL A 255 20.11 19.85 -0.15
N GLY A 256 19.26 20.54 -0.90
CA GLY A 256 19.52 20.89 -2.32
C GLY A 256 19.49 19.69 -3.27
N LEU A 257 18.94 18.55 -2.83
CA LEU A 257 18.79 17.32 -3.61
C LEU A 257 17.34 16.83 -3.51
N GLY A 258 16.76 16.43 -4.63
CA GLY A 258 15.38 15.94 -4.70
C GLY A 258 14.38 16.95 -5.24
N ASP A 259 13.09 16.62 -5.14
CA ASP A 259 12.01 17.50 -5.57
C ASP A 259 11.75 18.58 -4.49
N PRO A 260 12.00 19.87 -4.78
CA PRO A 260 11.79 20.95 -3.82
C PRO A 260 10.30 21.13 -3.43
N LEU A 261 9.36 20.55 -4.18
CA LEU A 261 7.93 20.65 -3.88
C LEU A 261 7.49 19.75 -2.72
N ILE A 262 8.23 18.67 -2.43
CA ILE A 262 7.93 17.75 -1.32
C ILE A 262 8.76 18.03 -0.06
N THR A 263 9.81 18.86 -0.16
CA THR A 263 10.61 19.30 0.98
C THR A 263 9.82 20.28 1.85
N GLY A 264 9.83 20.12 3.17
CA GLY A 264 9.16 21.05 4.08
C GLY A 264 8.56 20.45 5.34
N LYS A 265 7.65 21.23 5.94
CA LYS A 265 6.96 20.87 7.18
C LYS A 265 5.57 20.33 6.89
N TYR A 266 5.21 19.29 7.63
CA TYR A 266 3.94 18.59 7.52
C TYR A 266 3.29 18.45 8.89
N CYS A 267 1.97 18.27 8.89
CA CYS A 267 1.23 18.01 10.11
C CYS A 267 1.47 16.58 10.59
N ILE A 268 2.22 16.44 11.68
CA ILE A 268 2.61 15.18 12.28
C ILE A 268 1.81 14.96 13.55
N LYS A 269 1.29 13.75 13.75
CA LYS A 269 0.57 13.38 14.97
C LYS A 269 1.49 13.57 16.17
N ARG A 270 1.04 14.31 17.18
CA ARG A 270 1.83 14.54 18.41
C ARG A 270 2.16 13.21 19.08
N ASP A 271 3.26 13.19 19.80
CA ASP A 271 3.78 12.01 20.49
C ASP A 271 4.14 10.83 19.56
N THR A 272 4.25 11.08 18.24
CA THR A 272 4.72 10.09 17.24
C THR A 272 6.02 10.49 16.55
N THR A 273 6.72 11.51 17.08
CA THR A 273 8.01 11.95 16.56
C THR A 273 8.99 10.78 16.51
N TYR A 274 9.67 10.61 15.38
CA TYR A 274 10.71 9.61 15.25
C TYR A 274 12.03 10.20 15.75
N ASP A 275 12.70 9.48 16.64
CA ASP A 275 14.05 9.79 17.07
C ASP A 275 14.90 8.54 16.85
N SER A 276 15.82 8.59 15.89
CA SER A 276 16.69 7.44 15.60
C SER A 276 17.59 7.03 16.78
N ALA A 277 17.74 7.88 17.80
CA ALA A 277 18.52 7.60 19.00
C ALA A 277 17.69 6.96 20.14
N ASP A 278 16.35 6.96 20.05
CA ASP A 278 15.48 6.42 21.09
C ASP A 278 14.98 4.99 20.77
N ALA A 279 14.22 4.41 21.70
CA ALA A 279 13.61 3.09 21.50
C ALA A 279 12.55 3.08 20.37
N ASN A 280 12.05 4.23 19.94
CA ASN A 280 11.14 4.41 18.79
C ASN A 280 11.90 4.58 17.45
N GLY A 281 13.18 4.94 17.51
CA GLY A 281 14.17 4.83 16.44
C GLY A 281 14.44 3.37 16.07
N SER A 282 14.33 2.49 17.06
CA SER A 282 14.22 1.05 16.83
C SER A 282 12.76 0.65 16.62
N CYS A 283 12.48 -0.35 15.77
CA CYS A 283 11.12 -0.85 15.56
C CYS A 283 10.50 -1.51 16.82
N GLY A 284 11.24 -1.57 17.94
CA GLY A 284 10.80 -2.15 19.21
C GLY A 284 10.33 -3.59 19.04
N SER A 285 9.16 -3.90 19.61
CA SER A 285 8.44 -5.14 19.31
C SER A 285 7.76 -5.04 17.95
N VAL A 286 7.97 -6.02 17.08
CA VAL A 286 7.29 -6.11 15.78
C VAL A 286 6.08 -7.04 15.89
N ALA A 287 4.94 -6.62 15.34
CA ALA A 287 3.76 -7.45 15.25
C ALA A 287 3.92 -8.47 14.11
N GLY A 288 3.85 -9.78 14.42
CA GLY A 288 3.94 -10.83 13.40
C GLY A 288 5.38 -11.09 12.91
N ARG A 289 5.63 -10.93 11.61
CA ARG A 289 6.91 -11.33 10.99
C ARG A 289 8.05 -10.36 11.34
N LEU A 290 9.09 -10.92 11.93
CA LEU A 290 10.39 -10.28 12.13
C LEU A 290 11.50 -11.26 11.73
N ASP A 291 12.13 -11.05 10.59
CA ASP A 291 13.33 -11.78 10.18
C ASP A 291 14.53 -10.81 10.02
N SER A 292 15.67 -11.33 9.58
CA SER A 292 16.88 -10.53 9.36
C SER A 292 16.74 -9.47 8.26
N ALA A 293 15.80 -9.63 7.32
CA ALA A 293 15.49 -8.62 6.31
C ALA A 293 14.58 -7.52 6.87
N CYS A 294 13.79 -7.83 7.90
CA CYS A 294 12.90 -6.92 8.63
C CYS A 294 13.55 -6.20 9.80
N ALA A 295 14.78 -6.56 10.15
CA ALA A 295 15.57 -5.79 11.08
C ALA A 295 16.03 -4.50 10.37
N GLY A 296 15.16 -3.49 10.32
CA GLY A 296 15.62 -2.09 10.27
C GLY A 296 16.63 -1.96 11.40
N GLN A 297 17.92 -1.91 11.03
CA GLN A 297 19.03 -2.20 11.94
C GLN A 297 18.79 -1.47 13.27
N LEU A 298 18.64 -2.24 14.35
CA LEU A 298 19.03 -1.77 15.68
C LEU A 298 20.37 -1.07 15.46
N ALA A 299 20.40 0.25 15.62
CA ALA A 299 21.65 0.99 15.59
C ALA A 299 22.60 0.26 16.56
N GLN A 300 23.66 -0.35 16.00
CA GLN A 300 24.76 -0.85 16.82
C GLN A 300 25.51 0.34 17.41
#